data_AF-A0A920GDS2-F1
#
_entry.id   AF-A0A920GDS2-F1
#
_cell.length_a   1.000
_cell.length_b   1.000
_cell.length_c   1.000
_cell.angle_alpha   90.00
_cell.angle_beta   90.00
_cell.angle_gamma   90.00
#
_symmetry.space_group_name_H-M   'P 1'
#
loop_
_entity.id
_entity.type
_entity.pdbx_description
1 polymer ?
#
loop_
_entity_poly.entity_id
_entity_poly.type
_entity_poly.pdbx_seq_one_letter_code
_entity_poly.pdbx_strand_id
1 'polypeptide(L)'
;MVFHDGQGLIVPADSGVATLADLNGKAICVGSGTTRAEPQRRFASKGIPYTPIKYQDLNQVVGGYLQGRCQAMTSDRSQLAAARSGFDEPNAHVILEDRLSKEPLAPAVVGGDQRFVDATTWVIYALIEAEERGITQANSIVSCVLLKRIQPGALRRFLGVDAGLGRKLGLPMISSCRPFGPRQLRRDLHRHLGPQSPVAIPAVPTAWPSTVA
;
A
#
# COMPACT_ATOMS: atom_id res chain seq x y z
N MET A 1 -11.55 1.57 2.31
CA MET A 1 -10.23 1.41 2.97
C MET A 1 -9.21 2.07 2.08
N VAL A 2 -8.34 2.86 2.70
CA VAL A 2 -7.25 3.56 2.04
C VAL A 2 -5.96 3.03 2.66
N PHE A 3 -5.02 2.58 1.83
CA PHE A 3 -3.65 2.37 2.27
C PHE A 3 -2.93 3.71 2.16
N HIS A 4 -2.54 4.27 3.31
CA HIS A 4 -1.88 5.57 3.36
C HIS A 4 -0.39 5.44 3.06
N ASP A 5 -0.05 5.51 1.78
CA ASP A 5 1.33 5.62 1.32
C ASP A 5 1.69 7.08 1.03
N GLY A 6 2.96 7.37 0.80
CA GLY A 6 3.41 8.67 0.27
C GLY A 6 4.62 8.48 -0.62
N GLN A 7 4.79 9.36 -1.60
CA GLN A 7 5.96 9.32 -2.46
C GLN A 7 7.22 9.63 -1.64
N GLY A 8 8.25 8.80 -1.80
CA GLY A 8 9.53 8.92 -1.10
C GLY A 8 10.71 8.89 -2.07
N LEU A 9 11.90 8.75 -1.50
CA LEU A 9 13.16 8.65 -2.23
C LEU A 9 13.98 7.49 -1.66
N ILE A 10 14.69 6.78 -2.54
CA ILE A 10 15.70 5.80 -2.15
C ILE A 10 17.05 6.20 -2.75
N VAL A 11 18.11 6.02 -1.96
CA VAL A 11 19.49 6.40 -2.27
C VAL A 11 20.45 5.30 -1.85
N PRO A 12 21.66 5.21 -2.44
CA PRO A 12 22.70 4.31 -1.94
C PRO A 12 23.08 4.72 -0.50
N ALA A 13 23.28 3.75 0.38
CA ALA A 13 23.59 3.97 1.79
C ALA A 13 24.91 4.74 2.01
N ASP A 14 25.87 4.57 1.10
CA ASP A 14 27.19 5.20 1.10
C ASP A 14 27.23 6.58 0.40
N SER A 15 26.11 7.03 -0.17
CA SER A 15 26.04 8.28 -0.95
C SER A 15 26.20 9.56 -0.11
N GLY A 16 26.13 9.45 1.22
CA GLY A 16 26.11 10.59 2.16
C GLY A 16 24.83 11.43 2.12
N VAL A 17 23.81 11.00 1.35
CA VAL A 17 22.52 11.70 1.25
C VAL A 17 21.62 11.30 2.41
N ALA A 18 21.23 12.26 3.24
CA ALA A 18 20.31 12.05 4.36
C ALA A 18 19.00 12.86 4.23
N THR A 19 19.04 13.96 3.48
CA THR A 19 17.93 14.92 3.36
C THR A 19 17.70 15.31 1.90
N LEU A 20 16.55 15.94 1.62
CA LEU A 20 16.29 16.54 0.30
C LEU A 20 17.36 17.57 -0.12
N ALA A 21 17.98 18.28 0.82
CA ALA A 21 19.00 19.29 0.50
C ALA A 21 20.25 18.67 -0.14
N ASP A 22 20.61 17.45 0.28
CA ASP A 22 21.76 16.71 -0.25
C ASP A 22 21.56 16.21 -1.69
N LEU A 23 20.33 16.35 -2.21
CA LEU A 23 19.95 16.06 -3.60
C LEU A 23 19.94 17.31 -4.50
N ASN A 24 20.35 18.47 -4.01
CA ASN A 24 20.46 19.68 -4.82
C ASN A 24 21.35 19.44 -6.06
N GLY A 25 20.77 19.62 -7.24
CA GLY A 25 21.46 19.44 -8.53
C GLY A 25 21.75 17.98 -8.91
N LYS A 26 21.38 17.01 -8.06
CA LYS A 26 21.56 15.57 -8.35
C LYS A 26 20.42 15.04 -9.22
N ALA A 27 20.73 14.09 -10.09
CA ALA A 27 19.76 13.45 -10.96
C ALA A 27 18.87 12.48 -10.19
N ILE A 28 17.55 12.56 -10.39
CA ILE A 28 16.55 11.72 -9.72
C ILE A 28 15.74 10.95 -10.76
N CYS A 29 15.81 9.62 -10.72
CA CYS A 29 15.06 8.74 -11.61
C CYS A 29 13.58 8.72 -11.19
N VAL A 30 12.67 8.92 -12.14
CA VAL A 30 11.22 9.00 -11.88
C VAL A 30 10.40 8.39 -13.03
N GLY A 31 9.33 7.68 -12.69
CA GLY A 31 8.39 7.11 -13.66
C GLY A 31 7.48 8.18 -14.28
N SER A 32 7.24 8.10 -15.59
CA SER A 32 6.45 9.06 -16.36
C SER A 32 4.98 9.10 -15.97
N GLY A 33 4.46 7.99 -15.44
CA GLY A 33 3.08 7.83 -14.96
C GLY A 33 2.85 8.31 -13.51
N THR A 34 3.91 8.67 -12.78
CA THR A 34 3.75 9.32 -11.47
C THR A 34 3.34 10.78 -11.67
N THR A 35 2.56 11.34 -10.76
CA THR A 35 2.17 12.75 -10.81
C THR A 35 3.42 13.62 -10.71
N ARG A 36 3.98 14.02 -11.87
CA ARG A 36 5.24 14.79 -11.99
C ARG A 36 5.32 16.00 -11.09
N ALA A 37 4.16 16.54 -10.74
CA ALA A 37 4.05 17.77 -10.01
C ALA A 37 4.35 17.61 -8.51
N GLU A 38 4.18 16.44 -7.90
CA GLU A 38 4.37 16.31 -6.44
C GLU A 38 5.85 16.40 -6.00
N PRO A 39 6.80 15.59 -6.53
CA PRO A 39 8.22 15.75 -6.21
C PRO A 39 8.71 17.16 -6.55
N GLN A 40 8.33 17.67 -7.71
CA GLN A 40 8.73 19.00 -8.14
C GLN A 40 8.20 20.10 -7.22
N ARG A 41 6.93 20.03 -6.78
CA ARG A 41 6.34 20.95 -5.80
C ARG A 41 7.07 20.87 -4.47
N ARG A 42 7.38 19.67 -3.97
CA ARG A 42 8.06 19.51 -2.69
C ARG A 42 9.46 20.10 -2.71
N PHE A 43 10.25 19.80 -3.75
CA PHE A 43 11.58 20.38 -3.93
C PHE A 43 11.52 21.91 -4.04
N ALA A 44 10.58 22.44 -4.84
CA ALA A 44 10.37 23.88 -4.98
C ALA A 44 9.97 24.56 -3.66
N SER A 45 9.11 23.93 -2.85
CA SER A 45 8.71 24.45 -1.53
C SER A 45 9.88 24.61 -0.54
N LYS A 46 10.99 23.91 -0.79
CA LYS A 46 12.23 23.98 0.00
C LYS A 46 13.32 24.79 -0.70
N GLY A 47 13.05 25.40 -1.86
CA GLY A 47 14.04 26.14 -2.65
C GLY A 47 15.13 25.26 -3.26
N ILE A 48 14.88 23.96 -3.43
CA ILE A 48 15.86 23.00 -3.95
C ILE A 48 15.57 22.74 -5.44
N PRO A 49 16.54 22.93 -6.35
CA PRO A 49 16.43 22.52 -7.75
C PRO A 49 16.15 21.02 -7.88
N TYR A 50 15.15 20.67 -8.71
CA TYR A 50 14.77 19.28 -9.01
C TYR A 50 15.23 18.89 -10.42
N THR A 51 16.10 17.88 -10.52
CA THR A 51 16.66 17.39 -11.79
C THR A 51 16.16 15.97 -12.12
N PRO A 52 14.96 15.81 -12.69
CA PRO A 52 14.40 14.49 -12.98
C PRO A 52 14.95 13.85 -14.26
N ILE A 53 15.24 12.55 -14.19
CA ILE A 53 15.40 11.68 -15.37
C ILE A 53 14.15 10.80 -15.47
N LYS A 54 13.38 10.98 -16.55
CA LYS A 54 12.08 10.33 -16.74
C LYS A 54 12.23 9.01 -17.48
N TYR A 55 11.56 7.98 -16.96
CA TYR A 55 11.45 6.65 -17.57
C TYR A 55 9.99 6.27 -17.77
N GLN A 56 9.69 5.28 -18.62
CA GLN A 56 8.30 4.91 -18.92
C GLN A 56 7.67 4.00 -17.88
N ASP A 57 8.48 3.17 -17.24
CA ASP A 57 8.02 2.19 -16.25
C ASP A 57 9.01 2.07 -15.08
N LEU A 58 8.57 1.38 -14.03
CA LEU A 58 9.34 1.21 -12.79
C LEU A 58 10.64 0.39 -13.00
N ASN A 59 10.65 -0.58 -13.91
CA ASN A 59 11.85 -1.40 -14.15
C ASN A 59 12.95 -0.55 -14.78
N GLN A 60 12.60 0.36 -15.68
CA GLN A 60 13.53 1.32 -16.25
C GLN A 60 14.04 2.34 -15.21
N VAL A 61 13.17 2.81 -14.30
CA VAL A 61 13.57 3.67 -13.16
C VAL A 61 14.61 2.95 -12.30
N VAL A 62 14.32 1.71 -11.90
CA VAL A 62 15.22 0.87 -11.10
C VAL A 62 16.54 0.64 -11.83
N GLY A 63 16.49 0.27 -13.11
CA GLY A 63 17.69 0.05 -13.91
C GLY A 63 18.57 1.30 -14.03
N GLY A 64 17.97 2.48 -14.24
CA GLY A 64 18.70 3.75 -14.28
C GLY A 64 19.37 4.08 -12.95
N TYR A 65 18.67 3.82 -11.84
CA TYR A 65 19.18 4.00 -10.49
C TYR A 65 20.36 3.05 -10.18
N LEU A 66 20.18 1.75 -10.38
CA LEU A 66 21.20 0.74 -10.09
C LEU A 66 22.44 0.87 -10.99
N GLN A 67 22.28 1.41 -12.21
CA GLN A 67 23.39 1.74 -13.10
C GLN A 67 24.09 3.06 -12.77
N GLY A 68 23.67 3.77 -11.70
CA GLY A 68 24.26 5.04 -11.29
C GLY A 68 23.94 6.23 -12.20
N ARG A 69 22.96 6.11 -13.11
CA ARG A 69 22.51 7.24 -13.95
C ARG A 69 21.81 8.32 -13.14
N CYS A 70 21.24 7.96 -12.00
CA CYS A 70 20.64 8.85 -11.02
C CYS A 70 21.22 8.58 -9.64
N GLN A 71 21.33 9.61 -8.81
CA GLN A 71 21.77 9.48 -7.42
C GLN A 71 20.63 9.09 -6.47
N ALA A 72 19.38 9.24 -6.93
CA ALA A 72 18.20 8.76 -6.23
C ALA A 72 17.15 8.26 -7.24
N MET A 73 16.20 7.44 -6.77
CA MET A 73 14.93 7.25 -7.48
C MET A 73 13.75 7.54 -6.56
N THR A 74 12.64 7.97 -7.15
CA THR A 74 11.41 8.27 -6.43
C THR A 74 10.24 7.43 -6.92
N SER A 75 9.45 6.94 -5.96
CA SER A 75 8.15 6.30 -6.11
C SER A 75 7.44 6.27 -4.76
N ASP A 76 6.26 5.68 -4.68
CA ASP A 76 5.58 5.38 -3.42
C ASP A 76 6.50 4.57 -2.49
N ARG A 77 6.54 4.86 -1.18
CA ARG A 77 7.46 4.18 -0.26
C ARG A 77 7.25 2.66 -0.23
N SER A 78 6.00 2.18 -0.39
CA SER A 78 5.76 0.73 -0.50
C SER A 78 6.38 0.13 -1.76
N GLN A 79 6.31 0.83 -2.90
CA GLN A 79 6.93 0.40 -4.14
C GLN A 79 8.46 0.46 -4.05
N LEU A 80 9.02 1.49 -3.40
CA LEU A 80 10.46 1.58 -3.14
C LEU A 80 10.95 0.44 -2.23
N ALA A 81 10.20 0.10 -1.18
CA ALA A 81 10.50 -1.05 -0.33
C ALA A 81 10.44 -2.35 -1.12
N ALA A 82 9.44 -2.51 -1.99
CA ALA A 82 9.28 -3.70 -2.83
C ALA A 82 10.44 -3.82 -3.83
N ALA A 83 10.79 -2.74 -4.52
CA ALA A 83 11.93 -2.71 -5.42
C ALA A 83 13.24 -3.05 -4.68
N ARG A 84 13.49 -2.40 -3.53
CA ARG A 84 14.67 -2.65 -2.69
C ARG A 84 14.81 -4.12 -2.29
N SER A 85 13.70 -4.79 -1.95
CA SER A 85 13.72 -6.21 -1.56
C SER A 85 14.19 -7.15 -2.68
N GLY A 86 14.12 -6.70 -3.93
CA GLY A 86 14.59 -7.44 -5.10
C GLY A 86 15.95 -6.99 -5.64
N PHE A 87 16.65 -6.08 -4.95
CA PHE A 87 18.03 -5.72 -5.31
C PHE A 87 19.01 -6.80 -4.88
N ASP A 88 20.18 -6.85 -5.52
CA ASP A 88 21.24 -7.80 -5.16
C ASP A 88 21.74 -7.58 -3.72
N GLU A 89 21.88 -6.31 -3.31
CA GLU A 89 22.32 -5.89 -1.97
C GLU A 89 21.29 -4.94 -1.33
N PRO A 90 20.13 -5.42 -0.83
CA PRO A 90 19.05 -4.55 -0.34
C PRO A 90 19.49 -3.56 0.75
N ASN A 91 20.45 -3.95 1.59
CA ASN A 91 20.96 -3.12 2.69
C ASN A 91 21.89 -2.00 2.23
N ALA A 92 22.38 -2.04 0.99
CA ALA A 92 23.15 -0.95 0.38
C ALA A 92 22.26 0.23 -0.06
N HIS A 93 20.95 0.18 0.21
CA HIS A 93 19.99 1.19 -0.22
C HIS A 93 19.05 1.63 0.90
N VAL A 94 18.93 2.93 1.10
CA VAL A 94 18.15 3.54 2.18
C VAL A 94 17.01 4.35 1.60
N ILE A 95 15.81 4.10 2.10
CA ILE A 95 14.63 4.94 1.84
C ILE A 95 14.68 6.10 2.83
N LEU A 96 14.71 7.34 2.33
CA LEU A 96 14.75 8.54 3.16
C LEU A 96 13.44 8.72 3.92
N GLU A 97 13.50 9.42 5.06
CA GLU A 97 12.31 9.72 5.86
C GLU A 97 11.43 10.82 5.25
N ASP A 98 12.01 11.66 4.39
CA ASP A 98 11.29 12.71 3.69
C ASP A 98 10.13 12.16 2.84
N ARG A 99 8.95 12.74 3.04
CA ARG A 99 7.76 12.50 2.22
C ARG A 99 7.55 13.64 1.23
N LEU A 100 7.39 13.26 -0.03
CA LEU A 100 7.17 14.16 -1.16
C LEU A 100 5.68 14.47 -1.37
N SER A 101 4.79 13.52 -1.05
CA SER A 101 3.35 13.64 -1.29
C SER A 101 2.50 12.81 -0.31
N LYS A 102 1.18 12.95 -0.43
CA LYS A 102 0.19 12.04 0.14
C LYS A 102 -0.37 11.14 -0.95
N GLU A 103 -0.23 9.82 -0.80
CA GLU A 103 -0.69 8.81 -1.77
C GLU A 103 -1.71 7.86 -1.11
N PRO A 104 -2.97 8.29 -0.96
CA PRO A 104 -4.04 7.43 -0.45
C PRO A 104 -4.43 6.39 -1.50
N LEU A 105 -3.83 5.20 -1.43
CA LEU A 105 -4.10 4.11 -2.37
C LEU A 105 -5.43 3.43 -2.02
N ALA A 106 -6.37 3.47 -2.95
CA ALA A 106 -7.68 2.85 -2.84
C ALA A 106 -8.05 2.15 -4.16
N PRO A 107 -8.92 1.12 -4.12
CA PRO A 107 -9.42 0.51 -5.36
C PRO A 107 -10.06 1.56 -6.27
N ALA A 108 -9.59 1.63 -7.51
CA ALA A 108 -10.20 2.44 -8.54
C ALA A 108 -11.37 1.67 -9.19
N VAL A 109 -12.47 2.38 -9.41
CA VAL A 109 -13.70 1.85 -10.02
C VAL A 109 -14.12 2.79 -11.15
N VAL A 110 -14.75 2.24 -12.19
CA VAL A 110 -15.27 3.06 -13.29
C VAL A 110 -16.46 3.88 -12.79
N GLY A 111 -16.50 5.16 -13.15
CA GLY A 111 -17.61 6.04 -12.78
C GLY A 111 -18.95 5.52 -13.31
N GLY A 112 -19.99 5.59 -12.48
CA GLY A 112 -21.34 5.14 -12.82
C GLY A 112 -21.64 3.66 -12.52
N ASP A 113 -20.65 2.84 -12.15
CA ASP A 113 -20.88 1.45 -11.73
C ASP A 113 -21.09 1.34 -10.22
N GLN A 114 -22.27 1.75 -9.75
CA GLN A 114 -22.61 1.72 -8.32
C GLN A 114 -22.56 0.31 -7.74
N ARG A 115 -22.93 -0.70 -8.52
CA ARG A 115 -22.92 -2.09 -8.04
C ARG A 115 -21.51 -2.57 -7.75
N PHE A 116 -20.54 -2.22 -8.59
CA PHE A 116 -19.14 -2.55 -8.35
C PHE A 116 -18.54 -1.77 -7.18
N VAL A 117 -18.92 -0.49 -7.01
CA VAL A 117 -18.57 0.32 -5.83
C VAL A 117 -19.07 -0.36 -4.55
N ASP A 118 -20.34 -0.75 -4.51
CA ASP A 118 -20.96 -1.38 -3.35
C ASP A 118 -20.27 -2.72 -3.04
N ALA A 119 -20.09 -3.57 -4.06
CA ALA A 119 -19.40 -4.85 -3.91
C ALA A 119 -17.99 -4.68 -3.33
N THR A 120 -17.19 -3.77 -3.90
CA THR A 120 -15.82 -3.51 -3.45
C THR A 120 -15.78 -2.98 -2.01
N THR A 121 -16.68 -2.06 -1.69
CA THR A 121 -16.80 -1.48 -0.34
C THR A 121 -17.16 -2.54 0.70
N TRP A 122 -18.14 -3.39 0.40
CA TRP A 122 -18.58 -4.44 1.32
C TRP A 122 -17.56 -5.56 1.49
N VAL A 123 -16.77 -5.88 0.45
CA VAL A 123 -15.62 -6.79 0.60
C VAL A 123 -14.63 -6.24 1.62
N ILE A 124 -14.29 -4.95 1.54
CA ILE A 124 -13.39 -4.31 2.49
C ILE A 124 -13.93 -4.37 3.92
N TYR A 125 -15.20 -4.00 4.14
CA TYR A 125 -15.83 -4.10 5.46
C TYR A 125 -15.85 -5.53 5.98
N ALA A 126 -16.05 -6.51 5.09
CA ALA A 126 -15.97 -7.91 5.46
C ALA A 126 -14.57 -8.34 5.93
N LEU A 127 -13.49 -7.83 5.34
CA LEU A 127 -12.15 -8.15 5.81
C LEU A 127 -11.84 -7.50 7.16
N ILE A 128 -12.29 -6.26 7.38
CA ILE A 128 -12.12 -5.54 8.66
C ILE A 128 -12.87 -6.26 9.78
N GLU A 129 -14.16 -6.52 9.59
CA GLU A 129 -15.02 -7.17 10.59
C GLU A 129 -14.56 -8.61 10.89
N ALA A 130 -14.07 -9.34 9.87
CA ALA A 130 -13.49 -10.66 10.08
C ALA A 130 -12.24 -10.59 10.97
N GLU A 131 -11.36 -9.60 10.76
CA GLU A 131 -10.18 -9.41 11.57
C GLU A 131 -10.52 -9.03 13.01
N GLU A 132 -11.42 -8.06 13.23
CA GLU A 132 -11.84 -7.62 14.57
C GLU A 132 -12.42 -8.77 15.40
N ARG A 133 -13.02 -9.76 14.73
CA ARG A 133 -13.58 -10.96 15.35
C ARG A 133 -12.60 -12.13 15.44
N GLY A 134 -11.34 -11.95 15.05
CA GLY A 134 -10.33 -13.01 15.06
C GLY A 134 -10.60 -14.14 14.06
N ILE A 135 -11.44 -13.90 13.05
CA ILE A 135 -11.68 -14.85 11.96
C ILE A 135 -10.46 -14.78 11.03
N THR A 136 -9.82 -15.92 10.86
CA THR A 136 -8.63 -16.15 10.04
C THR A 136 -8.99 -17.12 8.92
N GLN A 137 -8.15 -17.22 7.89
CA GLN A 137 -8.26 -18.34 6.95
C GLN A 137 -8.17 -19.70 7.64
N ALA A 138 -7.34 -19.83 8.69
CA ALA A 138 -7.10 -21.09 9.39
C ALA A 138 -8.29 -21.56 10.24
N ASN A 139 -9.10 -20.65 10.76
CA ASN A 139 -10.25 -20.96 11.61
C ASN A 139 -11.59 -20.62 10.94
N SER A 140 -11.64 -20.18 9.68
CA SER A 140 -12.86 -19.71 9.03
C SER A 140 -13.99 -20.75 9.04
N ILE A 141 -13.65 -22.01 8.80
CA ILE A 141 -14.61 -23.13 8.80
C ILE A 141 -15.13 -23.39 10.23
N VAL A 142 -14.25 -23.48 11.22
CA VAL A 142 -14.60 -23.77 12.62
C VAL A 142 -15.38 -22.60 13.24
N SER A 143 -14.91 -21.36 13.06
CA SER A 143 -15.61 -20.14 13.44
C SER A 143 -16.99 -20.10 12.81
N CYS A 144 -17.13 -20.43 11.52
CA CYS A 144 -18.46 -20.51 10.90
C CYS A 144 -19.39 -21.56 11.52
N VAL A 145 -18.88 -22.74 11.88
CA VAL A 145 -19.68 -23.80 12.51
C VAL A 145 -20.10 -23.41 13.93
N LEU A 146 -19.20 -22.81 14.71
CA LEU A 146 -19.48 -22.35 16.07
C LEU A 146 -20.41 -21.13 16.10
N LEU A 147 -20.22 -20.18 15.19
CA LEU A 147 -21.01 -18.95 15.09
C LEU A 147 -22.43 -19.20 14.55
N LYS A 148 -22.65 -20.30 13.81
CA LYS A 148 -24.00 -20.79 13.47
C LYS A 148 -24.82 -21.18 14.71
N ARG A 149 -24.18 -21.55 15.83
CA ARG A 149 -24.85 -22.10 17.01
C ARG A 149 -25.08 -21.11 18.16
N ILE A 150 -24.29 -20.03 18.30
CA ILE A 150 -24.14 -19.35 19.62
C ILE A 150 -24.37 -17.82 19.64
N GLN A 151 -24.43 -17.11 18.50
CA GLN A 151 -24.32 -15.62 18.49
C GLN A 151 -25.48 -14.89 17.75
N PRO A 152 -25.77 -13.60 18.06
CA PRO A 152 -26.93 -12.85 17.58
C PRO A 152 -26.91 -12.60 16.06
N GLY A 153 -28.08 -12.31 15.49
CA GLY A 153 -28.33 -12.30 14.04
C GLY A 153 -27.41 -11.42 13.17
N ALA A 154 -26.71 -10.42 13.74
CA ALA A 154 -25.75 -9.59 13.00
C ALA A 154 -24.57 -10.40 12.44
N LEU A 155 -24.02 -11.33 13.23
CA LEU A 155 -22.86 -12.14 12.83
C LEU A 155 -23.27 -13.26 11.86
N ARG A 156 -24.47 -13.81 12.01
CA ARG A 156 -25.04 -14.77 11.06
C ARG A 156 -25.31 -14.16 9.70
N ARG A 157 -25.81 -12.92 9.65
CA ARG A 157 -25.95 -12.14 8.40
C ARG A 157 -24.58 -11.82 7.77
N PHE A 158 -23.61 -11.44 8.58
CA PHE A 158 -22.24 -11.18 8.16
C PHE A 158 -21.57 -12.41 7.51
N LEU A 159 -21.72 -13.58 8.13
CA LEU A 159 -21.15 -14.84 7.66
C LEU A 159 -21.89 -15.45 6.45
N GLY A 160 -22.97 -14.80 5.98
CA GLY A 160 -23.84 -15.32 4.93
C GLY A 160 -24.67 -16.53 5.37
N VAL A 161 -24.77 -16.81 6.68
CA VAL A 161 -25.61 -17.88 7.24
C VAL A 161 -27.08 -17.51 7.14
N ASP A 162 -27.42 -16.26 7.44
CA ASP A 162 -28.75 -15.72 7.19
C ASP A 162 -28.76 -15.10 5.78
N ALA A 163 -29.72 -15.49 4.96
CA ALA A 163 -29.77 -15.12 3.55
C ALA A 163 -29.92 -13.59 3.35
N GLY A 164 -29.14 -13.03 2.41
CA GLY A 164 -29.50 -11.76 1.79
C GLY A 164 -28.34 -10.89 1.28
N LEU A 165 -27.25 -10.77 2.03
CA LEU A 165 -26.25 -9.73 1.77
C LEU A 165 -25.50 -9.91 0.44
N GLY A 166 -24.88 -11.08 0.22
CA GLY A 166 -24.13 -11.37 -1.01
C GLY A 166 -24.99 -11.28 -2.28
N ARG A 167 -26.23 -11.82 -2.23
CA ARG A 167 -27.18 -11.74 -3.35
C ARG A 167 -27.62 -10.31 -3.66
N LYS A 168 -27.84 -9.46 -2.64
CA LYS A 168 -28.16 -8.03 -2.83
C LYS A 168 -27.01 -7.26 -3.48
N LEU A 169 -25.77 -7.65 -3.19
CA LEU A 169 -24.57 -7.11 -3.84
C LEU A 169 -24.29 -7.75 -5.21
N GLY A 170 -25.12 -8.72 -5.62
CA GLY A 170 -24.96 -9.41 -6.89
C GLY A 170 -23.70 -10.29 -6.95
N LEU A 171 -23.19 -10.70 -5.79
CA LEU A 171 -22.08 -11.63 -5.63
C LEU A 171 -22.65 -13.02 -5.31
N PRO A 172 -21.96 -14.12 -5.68
CA PRO A 172 -22.29 -15.42 -5.10
C PRO A 172 -22.25 -15.28 -3.59
N MET A 173 -23.03 -16.08 -2.86
CA MET A 173 -23.06 -16.02 -1.41
C MET A 173 -21.60 -16.05 -0.89
N ILE A 174 -21.12 -14.90 -0.41
CA ILE A 174 -19.83 -14.80 0.26
C ILE A 174 -20.08 -15.49 1.59
N SER A 175 -19.98 -16.82 1.59
CA SER A 175 -19.80 -17.50 2.85
C SER A 175 -18.36 -17.22 3.24
N SER A 176 -18.16 -16.49 4.32
CA SER A 176 -16.86 -16.37 4.99
C SER A 176 -16.30 -17.76 5.37
N CYS A 177 -17.12 -18.81 5.23
CA CYS A 177 -16.92 -20.22 5.48
C CYS A 177 -16.29 -21.02 4.31
N ARG A 178 -15.77 -20.39 3.27
CA ARG A 178 -14.99 -21.10 2.23
C ARG A 178 -13.56 -21.41 2.74
N PRO A 179 -12.88 -22.43 2.18
CA PRO A 179 -11.46 -22.72 2.47
C PRO A 179 -10.50 -21.56 2.14
N PHE A 180 -10.97 -20.61 1.34
CA PHE A 180 -10.34 -19.30 1.08
C PHE A 180 -11.03 -18.20 1.90
N GLY A 181 -11.20 -18.41 3.20
CA GLY A 181 -11.83 -17.47 4.13
C GLY A 181 -11.18 -16.08 4.11
N PRO A 182 -11.79 -15.06 4.74
CA PRO A 182 -11.29 -13.69 4.67
C PRO A 182 -9.82 -13.65 5.14
N ARG A 183 -8.99 -13.17 4.21
CA ARG A 183 -7.59 -12.84 4.45
C ARG A 183 -7.58 -11.67 5.45
N GLN A 184 -6.79 -11.77 6.52
CA GLN A 184 -6.83 -10.80 7.61
C GLN A 184 -6.09 -9.55 7.18
N LEU A 185 -6.81 -8.49 6.91
CA LEU A 185 -6.32 -7.34 6.16
C LEU A 185 -5.06 -6.71 6.75
N ARG A 186 -5.05 -6.35 8.03
CA ARG A 186 -3.88 -5.75 8.69
C ARG A 186 -2.81 -6.78 8.99
N ARG A 187 -3.16 -8.03 9.29
CA ARG A 187 -2.17 -9.11 9.46
C ARG A 187 -1.46 -9.43 8.15
N ASP A 188 -2.17 -9.40 7.04
CA ASP A 188 -1.60 -9.59 5.71
C ASP A 188 -0.76 -8.37 5.33
N LEU A 189 -1.21 -7.16 5.65
CA LEU A 189 -0.37 -5.97 5.51
C LEU A 189 0.92 -6.10 6.33
N HIS A 190 0.84 -6.52 7.60
CA HIS A 190 2.02 -6.77 8.43
C HIS A 190 2.89 -7.92 7.90
N ARG A 191 2.28 -8.99 7.37
CA ARG A 191 3.03 -10.13 6.81
C ARG A 191 3.81 -9.72 5.57
N HIS A 192 3.21 -8.92 4.69
CA HIS A 192 3.82 -8.55 3.43
C HIS A 192 4.67 -7.29 3.51
N LEU A 193 4.31 -6.32 4.35
CA LEU A 193 4.92 -4.98 4.41
C LEU A 193 5.42 -4.57 5.82
N GLY A 194 5.20 -5.41 6.83
CA GLY A 194 5.60 -5.12 8.21
C GLY A 194 7.10 -5.28 8.45
N PRO A 195 7.60 -4.91 9.64
CA PRO A 195 9.04 -4.90 9.94
C PRO A 195 9.76 -6.23 9.77
N GLN A 196 9.03 -7.35 9.86
CA GLN A 196 9.55 -8.70 9.71
C GLN A 196 9.39 -9.26 8.29
N SER A 197 8.85 -8.47 7.35
CA SER A 197 8.67 -8.92 5.96
C SER A 197 9.91 -8.63 5.12
N PRO A 198 10.10 -9.35 3.99
CA PRO A 198 11.13 -9.02 3.01
C PRO A 198 10.98 -7.60 2.42
N VAL A 199 9.76 -7.04 2.49
CA VAL A 199 9.38 -5.72 1.98
C VAL A 199 9.06 -4.78 3.14
N ALA A 200 9.89 -4.78 4.18
CA ALA A 200 9.66 -3.95 5.34
C ALA A 200 9.62 -2.47 4.93
N ILE A 201 8.44 -1.85 5.09
CA ILE A 201 8.29 -0.40 4.93
C ILE A 201 8.70 0.24 6.26
N PRO A 202 9.63 1.20 6.28
CA PRO A 202 9.95 1.93 7.49
C PRO A 202 8.67 2.53 8.10
N ALA A 203 8.54 2.47 9.43
CA ALA A 203 7.28 2.71 10.13
C ALA A 203 6.62 4.04 9.72
N VAL A 204 5.36 3.96 9.30
CA VAL A 204 4.53 5.12 8.98
C VAL A 204 3.63 5.39 10.19
N PRO A 205 3.62 6.61 10.77
CA PRO A 205 2.57 6.99 11.71
C PRO A 205 1.21 6.85 11.04
N THR A 206 0.24 6.22 11.70
CA THR A 206 -1.12 5.99 11.17
C THR A 206 -1.87 7.28 10.80
N ALA A 207 -1.34 8.45 11.18
CA ALA A 207 -1.80 9.76 10.78
C ALA A 207 -0.71 10.52 10.01
N TRP A 208 -1.11 11.19 8.93
CA TRP A 208 -0.26 12.15 8.23
C TRP A 208 0.15 13.28 9.17
N PRO A 209 1.45 13.60 9.32
CA PRO A 209 1.82 14.85 9.97
C PRO A 209 1.22 16.02 9.17
N SER A 210 0.66 16.99 9.87
CA SER A 210 -0.02 18.18 9.31
C SER A 210 0.85 19.03 8.38
N THR A 211 2.15 18.74 8.30
CA THR A 211 3.18 19.45 7.53
C THR A 211 3.45 18.87 6.14
N VAL A 212 2.82 17.74 5.79
CA VAL A 212 2.71 17.32 4.39
C VAL A 212 1.41 17.95 3.88
N ALA A 213 1.50 18.94 3.00
CA ALA A 213 0.38 19.60 2.37
C ALA A 213 0.57 19.53 0.87
#